data_AF-A0A4W3J8Q0-F1
#
_entry.id   AF-A0A4W3J8Q0-F1
#
_cell.length_a   1.000
_cell.length_b   1.000
_cell.length_c   1.000
_cell.angle_alpha   90.00
_cell.angle_beta   90.00
_cell.angle_gamma   90.00
#
_symmetry.space_group_name_H-M   'P 1'
#
loop_
_entity.id
_entity.type
_entity.pdbx_description
1 polymer ?
#
loop_
_entity_poly.entity_id
_entity_poly.type
_entity_poly.pdbx_seq_one_letter_code
_entity_poly.pdbx_strand_id
1 'polypeptide(L)'
;LCKTALQNLWYNYIVVPQLVKSLKNLIMSGYSPEHDVSGISDPFLQVQILRLLRILGKSDDESSEQMNDILAQVATNTETSKNVGNAILYETVLTVMDIKSESGLRVLAVNILGRFLLNNDKNIRYVALTSLLKMVQTDHNAVQRHRSTIVDCLTDLDVSIKRRAMDLCFALVNGSNVRGMMKELLYFLDHCDPEFKADCASGIFLAAEKYAPNKRWHIDTIMRVLTTAGSFVRDDSVPLLILLISNANSLHAYIVQKLYQAIRVDASQQPLVQVAVWCIGEYGDLLLSGEFEDETPVQVTEDEVLDVLEQILHSNLSLLTTREYALTAIMKLSTRLQNSTNRIRKAVSIYGSSLDVELQQRAVEYSALFMRFDHMRPALLERMPLIQKSATNGPMHATVNGNVDETEEEGHLPAQEQLSQQAQVNTYSPAFQSSLYQVCNLLESFNIADIPSIIAYDQNGLKIEFSFERSKANLNMLFITLRASNSTETDMNNFVLQAAVPKSFQLQLMSPSGSTVPAVNSGAVTQIMRVLNSQKVSSFIVVVLLTKRLGKSSWYPLCPK
;
A
#
# COMPACT_ATOMS: atom_id res chain seq x y z
N LEU A 1 -23.09 18.51 -22.14
CA LEU A 1 -22.61 17.20 -21.63
C LEU A 1 -23.39 16.01 -22.17
N CYS A 2 -24.74 15.95 -22.14
CA CYS A 2 -25.48 14.88 -22.83
C CYS A 2 -25.27 14.85 -24.35
N LYS A 3 -25.20 16.01 -25.03
CA LYS A 3 -24.90 16.05 -26.48
C LYS A 3 -23.48 15.58 -26.83
N THR A 4 -22.49 15.91 -26.01
CA THR A 4 -21.09 15.50 -26.21
C THR A 4 -20.85 14.04 -25.83
N ALA A 5 -21.54 13.53 -24.81
CA ALA A 5 -21.54 12.10 -24.47
C ALA A 5 -22.23 11.27 -25.56
N LEU A 6 -23.36 11.74 -26.11
CA LEU A 6 -24.03 11.11 -27.25
C LEU A 6 -23.18 11.18 -28.53
N GLN A 7 -22.45 12.27 -28.78
CA GLN A 7 -21.50 12.38 -29.90
C GLN A 7 -20.30 11.45 -29.74
N ASN A 8 -19.74 11.31 -28.52
CA ASN A 8 -18.65 10.38 -28.25
C ASN A 8 -19.12 8.92 -28.34
N LEU A 9 -20.34 8.61 -27.88
CA LEU A 9 -20.98 7.30 -28.09
C LEU A 9 -21.16 7.02 -29.58
N TRP A 10 -21.77 7.93 -30.35
CA TRP A 10 -21.95 7.75 -31.81
C TRP A 10 -20.62 7.64 -32.58
N TYR A 11 -19.62 8.44 -32.21
CA TYR A 11 -18.30 8.40 -32.83
C TYR A 11 -17.59 7.07 -32.54
N ASN A 12 -17.65 6.57 -31.31
CA ASN A 12 -17.06 5.29 -30.94
C ASN A 12 -17.69 4.11 -31.71
N TYR A 13 -19.02 4.11 -31.89
CA TYR A 13 -19.73 3.04 -32.61
C TYR A 13 -19.41 2.98 -34.11
N ILE A 14 -19.07 4.12 -34.75
CA ILE A 14 -18.73 4.15 -36.18
C ILE A 14 -17.22 3.91 -36.38
N VAL A 15 -16.40 4.47 -35.50
CA VAL A 15 -14.95 4.53 -35.70
C VAL A 15 -14.26 3.23 -35.25
N VAL A 16 -14.74 2.56 -34.19
CA VAL A 16 -14.13 1.30 -33.73
C VAL A 16 -14.18 0.22 -34.83
N PRO A 17 -15.33 -0.09 -35.47
CA PRO A 17 -15.36 -1.05 -36.58
C PRO A 17 -14.50 -0.65 -37.78
N GLN A 18 -14.40 0.65 -38.08
CA GLN A 18 -13.53 1.14 -39.15
C GLN A 18 -12.05 0.94 -38.82
N LEU A 19 -11.64 1.25 -37.58
CA LEU A 19 -10.27 1.02 -37.10
C LEU A 19 -9.93 -0.47 -37.07
N VAL A 20 -10.86 -1.32 -36.62
CA VAL A 20 -10.73 -2.78 -36.64
C VAL A 20 -10.53 -3.27 -38.08
N LYS A 21 -11.30 -2.76 -39.04
CA LYS A 21 -11.15 -3.11 -40.46
C LYS A 21 -9.81 -2.62 -41.02
N SER A 22 -9.38 -1.41 -40.69
CA SER A 22 -8.08 -0.87 -41.10
C SER A 22 -6.93 -1.68 -40.52
N LEU A 23 -6.99 -2.05 -39.25
CA LEU A 23 -5.98 -2.90 -38.61
C LEU A 23 -5.96 -4.29 -39.24
N LYS A 24 -7.13 -4.88 -39.51
CA LYS A 24 -7.24 -6.16 -40.22
C LYS A 24 -6.61 -6.10 -41.62
N ASN A 25 -6.84 -5.01 -42.34
CA ASN A 25 -6.22 -4.78 -43.63
C ASN A 25 -4.70 -4.66 -43.50
N LEU A 26 -4.16 -4.02 -42.47
CA LEU A 26 -2.71 -3.93 -42.27
C LEU A 26 -2.05 -5.29 -41.97
N ILE A 27 -2.73 -6.16 -41.21
CA ILE A 27 -2.24 -7.51 -40.89
C ILE A 27 -2.30 -8.42 -42.12
N MET A 28 -3.38 -8.31 -42.92
CA MET A 28 -3.58 -9.12 -44.12
C MET A 28 -2.87 -8.55 -45.36
N SER A 29 -2.55 -7.26 -45.35
CA SER A 29 -1.81 -6.59 -46.40
C SER A 29 -0.43 -7.20 -46.45
N GLY A 30 -0.10 -7.76 -47.62
CA GLY A 30 1.26 -8.15 -47.93
C GLY A 30 2.22 -6.96 -47.96
N TYR A 31 3.42 -7.26 -48.43
CA TYR A 31 4.53 -6.32 -48.52
C TYR A 31 4.16 -4.99 -49.19
N SER A 32 4.40 -3.89 -48.49
CA SER A 32 4.33 -2.53 -49.01
C SER A 32 5.70 -1.88 -48.96
N PRO A 33 6.33 -1.51 -50.10
CA PRO A 33 7.71 -1.03 -50.14
C PRO A 33 7.99 0.21 -49.28
N GLU A 34 6.99 1.07 -49.08
CA GLU A 34 7.16 2.34 -48.37
C GLU A 34 6.91 2.24 -46.86
N HIS A 35 6.22 1.18 -46.43
CA HIS A 35 5.73 1.05 -45.05
C HIS A 35 6.13 -0.27 -44.39
N ASP A 36 6.79 -1.17 -45.10
CA ASP A 36 7.31 -2.41 -44.54
C ASP A 36 8.55 -2.16 -43.68
N VAL A 37 8.54 -2.68 -42.46
CA VAL A 37 9.72 -2.73 -41.61
C VAL A 37 9.94 -4.18 -41.20
N SER A 38 10.94 -4.82 -41.82
CA SER A 38 11.33 -6.21 -41.53
C SER A 38 10.22 -7.23 -41.77
N GLY A 39 9.42 -7.07 -42.83
CA GLY A 39 8.33 -7.99 -43.19
C GLY A 39 7.00 -7.71 -42.49
N ILE A 40 6.89 -6.59 -41.76
CA ILE A 40 5.65 -6.15 -41.12
C ILE A 40 5.22 -4.80 -41.72
N SER A 41 4.00 -4.76 -42.24
CA SER A 41 3.37 -3.58 -42.85
C SER A 41 2.95 -2.53 -41.81
N ASP A 42 3.56 -1.35 -41.86
CA ASP A 42 3.30 -0.15 -41.04
C ASP A 42 3.12 -0.42 -39.53
N PRO A 43 4.18 -0.87 -38.83
CA PRO A 43 4.10 -1.19 -37.40
C PRO A 43 3.77 0.01 -36.51
N PHE A 44 4.14 1.22 -36.94
CA PHE A 44 3.86 2.44 -36.17
C PHE A 44 2.37 2.73 -36.15
N LEU A 45 1.71 2.66 -37.31
CA LEU A 45 0.27 2.84 -37.40
C LEU A 45 -0.48 1.75 -36.64
N GLN A 46 -0.03 0.48 -36.72
CA GLN A 46 -0.63 -0.61 -35.94
C GLN A 46 -0.61 -0.32 -34.43
N VAL A 47 0.53 0.11 -33.89
CA VAL A 47 0.66 0.46 -32.46
C VAL A 47 -0.24 1.64 -32.09
N GLN A 48 -0.34 2.67 -32.96
CA GLN A 48 -1.22 3.81 -32.69
C GLN A 48 -2.70 3.42 -32.71
N ILE A 49 -3.11 2.56 -33.64
CA ILE A 49 -4.48 2.02 -33.68
C ILE A 49 -4.77 1.21 -32.42
N LEU A 50 -3.87 0.31 -32.01
CA LEU A 50 -4.02 -0.49 -30.79
C LEU A 50 -4.12 0.38 -29.53
N ARG A 51 -3.30 1.44 -29.45
CA ARG A 51 -3.36 2.41 -28.36
C ARG A 51 -4.69 3.18 -28.35
N LEU A 52 -5.19 3.55 -29.51
CA LEU A 52 -6.49 4.21 -29.63
C LEU A 52 -7.62 3.26 -29.20
N LEU A 53 -7.63 2.01 -29.69
CA LEU A 53 -8.59 0.98 -29.30
C LEU A 53 -8.60 0.75 -27.78
N ARG A 54 -7.43 0.76 -27.14
CA ARG A 54 -7.29 0.64 -25.68
C ARG A 54 -8.02 1.75 -24.93
N ILE A 55 -7.91 2.98 -25.38
CA ILE A 55 -8.56 4.13 -24.76
C ILE A 55 -10.07 4.08 -25.00
N LEU A 56 -10.49 3.68 -26.20
CA LEU A 56 -11.90 3.58 -26.60
C LEU A 56 -12.64 2.46 -25.85
N GLY A 57 -12.02 1.29 -25.67
CA GLY A 57 -12.63 0.12 -25.04
C GLY A 57 -12.57 0.08 -23.50
N LYS A 58 -11.82 0.98 -22.85
CA LYS A 58 -11.57 0.90 -21.39
C LYS A 58 -12.83 0.92 -20.51
N SER A 59 -13.92 1.52 -20.97
CA SER A 59 -15.17 1.64 -20.20
C SER A 59 -16.41 1.25 -20.99
N ASP A 60 -16.23 0.59 -22.13
CA ASP A 60 -17.32 0.22 -23.03
C ASP A 60 -17.21 -1.25 -23.44
N ASP A 61 -18.21 -2.02 -23.05
CA ASP A 61 -18.23 -3.48 -23.20
C ASP A 61 -18.53 -3.87 -24.66
N GLU A 62 -19.33 -3.06 -25.37
CA GLU A 62 -19.72 -3.38 -26.76
C GLU A 62 -18.55 -3.12 -27.74
N SER A 63 -17.85 -1.99 -27.62
CA SER A 63 -16.65 -1.76 -28.42
C SER A 63 -15.52 -2.74 -28.07
N SER A 64 -15.40 -3.16 -26.80
CA SER A 64 -14.45 -4.20 -26.38
C SER A 64 -14.74 -5.53 -27.09
N GLU A 65 -16.01 -5.91 -27.20
CA GLU A 65 -16.41 -7.13 -27.92
C GLU A 65 -16.08 -7.06 -29.41
N GLN A 66 -16.32 -5.91 -30.04
CA GLN A 66 -16.01 -5.70 -31.46
C GLN A 66 -14.51 -5.77 -31.77
N MET A 67 -13.63 -5.48 -30.79
CA MET A 67 -12.18 -5.53 -30.96
C MET A 67 -11.54 -6.87 -30.52
N ASN A 68 -12.26 -7.74 -29.79
CA ASN A 68 -11.72 -9.01 -29.30
C ASN A 68 -11.16 -9.89 -30.44
N ASP A 69 -11.90 -9.99 -31.55
CA ASP A 69 -11.54 -10.81 -32.71
C ASP A 69 -10.23 -10.35 -33.37
N ILE A 70 -10.06 -9.04 -33.57
CA ILE A 70 -8.84 -8.50 -34.17
C ILE A 70 -7.66 -8.59 -33.21
N LEU A 71 -7.86 -8.40 -31.91
CA LEU A 71 -6.81 -8.56 -30.91
C LEU A 71 -6.32 -10.00 -30.85
N ALA A 72 -7.23 -10.99 -30.92
CA ALA A 72 -6.86 -12.39 -31.03
C ALA A 72 -6.09 -12.68 -32.33
N GLN A 73 -6.50 -12.09 -33.45
CA GLN A 73 -5.82 -12.23 -34.74
C GLN A 73 -4.40 -11.63 -34.71
N VAL A 74 -4.22 -10.42 -34.17
CA VAL A 74 -2.89 -9.79 -34.00
C VAL A 74 -2.01 -10.63 -33.08
N ALA A 75 -2.55 -11.08 -31.95
CA ALA A 75 -1.83 -11.86 -30.94
C ALA A 75 -1.31 -13.21 -31.47
N THR A 76 -1.98 -13.79 -32.47
CA THR A 76 -1.63 -15.10 -33.04
C THR A 76 -0.80 -15.02 -34.32
N ASN A 77 -1.07 -14.03 -35.19
CA ASN A 77 -0.41 -13.93 -36.50
C ASN A 77 0.86 -13.07 -36.52
N THR A 78 1.09 -12.23 -35.50
CA THR A 78 2.26 -11.35 -35.50
C THR A 78 3.55 -12.14 -35.26
N GLU A 79 4.55 -11.90 -36.10
CA GLU A 79 5.84 -12.57 -36.02
C GLU A 79 6.68 -12.07 -34.83
N THR A 80 7.08 -12.96 -33.90
CA THR A 80 7.88 -12.60 -32.71
C THR A 80 9.40 -12.59 -32.94
N SER A 81 9.86 -12.82 -34.17
CA SER A 81 11.28 -13.00 -34.48
C SER A 81 12.09 -11.70 -34.39
N LYS A 82 11.43 -10.55 -34.61
CA LYS A 82 12.03 -9.22 -34.61
C LYS A 82 11.41 -8.34 -33.54
N ASN A 83 12.15 -7.29 -33.16
CA ASN A 83 11.69 -6.31 -32.17
C ASN A 83 10.38 -5.62 -32.59
N VAL A 84 10.20 -5.39 -33.89
CA VAL A 84 9.00 -4.75 -34.46
C VAL A 84 7.73 -5.51 -34.10
N GLY A 85 7.71 -6.84 -34.31
CA GLY A 85 6.56 -7.66 -33.95
C GLY A 85 6.36 -7.76 -32.44
N ASN A 86 7.45 -7.80 -31.67
CA ASN A 86 7.36 -7.74 -30.20
C ASN A 86 6.76 -6.41 -29.70
N ALA A 87 7.02 -5.28 -30.37
CA ALA A 87 6.43 -3.99 -30.03
C ALA A 87 4.91 -3.95 -30.30
N ILE A 88 4.47 -4.50 -31.44
CA ILE A 88 3.03 -4.63 -31.76
C ILE A 88 2.34 -5.53 -30.74
N LEU A 89 2.92 -6.70 -30.46
CA LEU A 89 2.39 -7.63 -29.46
C LEU A 89 2.37 -7.04 -28.06
N TYR A 90 3.38 -6.24 -27.71
CA TYR A 90 3.41 -5.55 -26.42
C TYR A 90 2.24 -4.56 -26.27
N GLU A 91 2.01 -3.68 -27.25
CA GLU A 91 0.86 -2.78 -27.19
C GLU A 91 -0.46 -3.56 -27.26
N THR A 92 -0.52 -4.67 -28.03
CA THR A 92 -1.70 -5.57 -28.06
C THR A 92 -2.01 -6.12 -26.68
N VAL A 93 -0.99 -6.59 -25.94
CA VAL A 93 -1.16 -7.07 -24.56
C VAL A 93 -1.64 -5.94 -23.66
N LEU A 94 -1.05 -4.75 -23.72
CA LEU A 94 -1.52 -3.60 -22.93
C LEU A 94 -2.99 -3.26 -23.24
N THR A 95 -3.40 -3.35 -24.51
CA THR A 95 -4.79 -3.15 -24.94
C THR A 95 -5.71 -4.18 -24.32
N VAL A 96 -5.38 -5.47 -24.43
CA VAL A 96 -6.16 -6.57 -23.82
C VAL A 96 -6.29 -6.39 -22.31
N MET A 97 -5.24 -5.90 -21.65
CA MET A 97 -5.17 -5.71 -20.19
C MET A 97 -6.00 -4.54 -19.65
N ASP A 98 -6.09 -3.46 -20.41
CA ASP A 98 -6.78 -2.23 -19.97
C ASP A 98 -8.29 -2.24 -20.33
N ILE A 99 -8.71 -3.04 -21.32
CA ILE A 99 -10.12 -3.22 -21.70
C ILE A 99 -10.76 -4.40 -20.95
N LYS A 100 -12.09 -4.44 -20.91
CA LYS A 100 -12.82 -5.62 -20.42
C LYS A 100 -12.89 -6.68 -21.51
N SER A 101 -11.80 -7.43 -21.66
CA SER A 101 -11.64 -8.49 -22.64
C SER A 101 -12.09 -9.86 -22.10
N GLU A 102 -12.41 -10.76 -23.03
CA GLU A 102 -12.74 -12.15 -22.72
C GLU A 102 -11.58 -12.83 -21.94
N SER A 103 -11.93 -13.69 -20.99
CA SER A 103 -10.94 -14.43 -20.17
C SER A 103 -9.93 -15.21 -21.02
N GLY A 104 -10.36 -15.79 -22.16
CA GLY A 104 -9.47 -16.49 -23.09
C GLY A 104 -8.38 -15.59 -23.68
N LEU A 105 -8.74 -14.37 -24.06
CA LEU A 105 -7.81 -13.39 -24.62
C LEU A 105 -6.80 -12.89 -23.57
N ARG A 106 -7.24 -12.71 -22.32
CA ARG A 106 -6.35 -12.39 -21.20
C ARG A 106 -5.35 -13.52 -20.93
N VAL A 107 -5.80 -14.78 -20.93
CA VAL A 107 -4.90 -15.94 -20.81
C VAL A 107 -3.88 -16.00 -21.96
N LEU A 108 -4.29 -15.70 -23.20
CA LEU A 108 -3.39 -15.61 -24.34
C LEU A 108 -2.34 -14.49 -24.14
N ALA A 109 -2.76 -13.31 -23.67
CA ALA A 109 -1.86 -12.20 -23.36
C ALA A 109 -0.82 -12.58 -22.30
N VAL A 110 -1.23 -13.33 -21.26
CA VAL A 110 -0.30 -13.87 -20.25
C VAL A 110 0.75 -14.77 -20.87
N ASN A 111 0.34 -15.65 -21.78
CA ASN A 111 1.26 -16.58 -22.44
C ASN A 111 2.25 -15.86 -23.37
N ILE A 112 1.83 -14.76 -24.01
CA ILE A 112 2.73 -13.90 -24.78
C ILE A 112 3.76 -13.25 -23.87
N LEU A 113 3.35 -12.69 -22.73
CA LEU A 113 4.28 -12.14 -21.74
C LEU A 113 5.22 -13.21 -21.16
N GLY A 114 4.73 -14.43 -20.93
CA GLY A 114 5.57 -15.57 -20.53
C GLY A 114 6.66 -15.89 -21.57
N ARG A 115 6.34 -15.85 -22.87
CA ARG A 115 7.33 -15.97 -23.94
C ARG A 115 8.32 -14.80 -23.96
N PHE A 116 7.88 -13.58 -23.64
CA PHE A 116 8.75 -12.41 -23.55
C PHE A 116 9.77 -12.53 -22.40
N LEU A 117 9.44 -13.21 -21.30
CA LEU A 117 10.42 -13.48 -20.23
C LEU A 117 11.60 -14.35 -20.70
N LEU A 118 11.37 -15.24 -21.67
CA LEU A 118 12.40 -16.11 -22.22
C LEU A 118 13.25 -15.43 -23.30
N ASN A 119 12.93 -14.19 -23.68
CA ASN A 119 13.67 -13.47 -24.71
C ASN A 119 15.09 -13.11 -24.22
N ASN A 120 16.07 -13.01 -25.11
CA ASN A 120 17.43 -12.61 -24.73
C ASN A 120 17.56 -11.11 -24.47
N ASP A 121 16.64 -10.30 -25.03
CA ASP A 121 16.64 -8.85 -24.82
C ASP A 121 16.14 -8.50 -23.41
N LYS A 122 17.01 -7.85 -22.64
CA LYS A 122 16.73 -7.39 -21.27
C LYS A 122 15.56 -6.40 -21.22
N ASN A 123 15.40 -5.55 -22.24
CA ASN A 123 14.30 -4.60 -22.30
C ASN A 123 12.95 -5.33 -22.42
N ILE A 124 12.90 -6.39 -23.22
CA ILE A 124 11.69 -7.21 -23.41
C ILE A 124 11.33 -7.92 -22.10
N ARG A 125 12.32 -8.50 -21.40
CA ARG A 125 12.11 -9.11 -20.07
C ARG A 125 11.58 -8.10 -19.05
N TYR A 126 12.20 -6.92 -18.99
CA TYR A 126 11.80 -5.85 -18.07
C TYR A 126 10.35 -5.42 -18.31
N VAL A 127 9.99 -5.21 -19.57
CA VAL A 127 8.63 -4.85 -19.98
C VAL A 127 7.63 -5.96 -19.67
N ALA A 128 8.02 -7.22 -19.86
CA ALA A 128 7.19 -8.37 -19.53
C ALA A 128 6.92 -8.47 -18.02
N LEU A 129 7.96 -8.38 -17.18
CA LEU A 129 7.80 -8.40 -15.71
C LEU A 129 6.91 -7.25 -15.22
N THR A 130 7.11 -6.04 -15.75
CA THR A 130 6.30 -4.86 -15.38
C THR A 130 4.83 -5.04 -15.76
N SER A 131 4.56 -5.63 -16.92
CA SER A 131 3.18 -5.91 -17.37
C SER A 131 2.53 -7.04 -16.58
N LEU A 132 3.27 -8.13 -16.32
CA LEU A 132 2.79 -9.24 -15.48
C LEU A 132 2.44 -8.76 -14.08
N LEU A 133 3.23 -7.84 -13.49
CA LEU A 133 2.96 -7.28 -12.17
C LEU A 133 1.60 -6.57 -12.10
N LYS A 134 1.21 -5.82 -13.15
CA LYS A 134 -0.13 -5.23 -13.22
C LYS A 134 -1.23 -6.29 -13.34
N MET A 135 -0.97 -7.35 -14.08
CA MET A 135 -1.93 -8.41 -14.36
C MET A 135 -2.22 -9.34 -13.18
N VAL A 136 -1.29 -9.47 -12.23
CA VAL A 136 -1.49 -10.33 -11.03
C VAL A 136 -2.77 -9.96 -10.26
N GLN A 137 -3.15 -8.68 -10.27
CA GLN A 137 -4.37 -8.21 -9.58
C GLN A 137 -5.66 -8.69 -10.26
N THR A 138 -5.63 -8.90 -11.57
CA THR A 138 -6.81 -9.29 -12.36
C THR A 138 -6.87 -10.81 -12.59
N ASP A 139 -5.76 -11.42 -13.00
CA ASP A 139 -5.69 -12.83 -13.42
C ASP A 139 -4.52 -13.58 -12.78
N HIS A 140 -4.58 -13.74 -11.45
CA HIS A 140 -3.52 -14.39 -10.65
C HIS A 140 -3.15 -15.80 -11.15
N ASN A 141 -4.13 -16.65 -11.44
CA ASN A 141 -3.89 -18.05 -11.81
C ASN A 141 -3.17 -18.22 -13.15
N ALA A 142 -3.36 -17.30 -14.09
CA ALA A 142 -2.68 -17.35 -15.37
C ALA A 142 -1.19 -17.00 -15.19
N VAL A 143 -0.88 -15.96 -14.42
CA VAL A 143 0.52 -15.55 -14.14
C VAL A 143 1.27 -16.64 -13.37
N GLN A 144 0.61 -17.34 -12.45
CA GLN A 144 1.21 -18.44 -11.67
C GLN A 144 1.84 -19.53 -12.53
N ARG A 145 1.36 -19.78 -13.76
CA ARG A 145 1.91 -20.80 -14.65
C ARG A 145 3.35 -20.52 -15.06
N HIS A 146 3.73 -19.24 -15.12
CA HIS A 146 5.08 -18.79 -15.50
C HIS A 146 5.98 -18.54 -14.27
N ARG A 147 5.54 -18.96 -13.07
CA ARG A 147 6.24 -18.74 -11.81
C ARG A 147 7.70 -19.18 -11.84
N SER A 148 8.03 -20.34 -12.41
CA SER A 148 9.41 -20.83 -12.48
C SER A 148 10.31 -19.82 -13.21
N THR A 149 9.89 -19.39 -14.40
CA THR A 149 10.64 -18.41 -15.20
C THR A 149 10.77 -17.05 -14.52
N ILE A 150 9.77 -16.66 -13.72
CA ILE A 150 9.80 -15.41 -12.94
C ILE A 150 10.81 -15.52 -11.79
N VAL A 151 10.85 -16.66 -11.09
CA VAL A 151 11.84 -16.92 -10.04
C VAL A 151 13.26 -16.97 -10.63
N ASP A 152 13.44 -17.59 -11.80
CA ASP A 152 14.74 -17.61 -12.48
C ASP A 152 15.26 -16.19 -12.77
N CYS A 153 14.36 -15.22 -13.03
CA CYS A 153 14.71 -13.82 -13.24
C CYS A 153 15.26 -13.12 -11.99
N LEU A 154 15.12 -13.69 -10.78
CA LEU A 154 15.79 -13.19 -9.57
C LEU A 154 17.32 -13.35 -9.63
N THR A 155 17.79 -14.29 -10.46
CA THR A 155 19.22 -14.53 -10.69
C THR A 155 19.79 -13.75 -11.87
N ASP A 156 18.99 -12.89 -12.51
CA ASP A 156 19.46 -12.09 -13.64
C ASP A 156 20.55 -11.09 -13.22
N LEU A 157 21.53 -10.87 -14.08
CA LEU A 157 22.61 -9.92 -13.83
C LEU A 157 22.13 -8.45 -13.82
N ASP A 158 20.98 -8.16 -14.43
CA ASP A 158 20.42 -6.80 -14.49
C ASP A 158 19.63 -6.45 -13.22
N VAL A 159 20.05 -5.38 -12.55
CA VAL A 159 19.43 -4.85 -11.33
C VAL A 159 17.95 -4.50 -11.51
N SER A 160 17.57 -3.93 -12.66
CA SER A 160 16.20 -3.53 -12.94
C SER A 160 15.29 -4.74 -13.14
N ILE A 161 15.79 -5.80 -13.80
CA ILE A 161 15.08 -7.07 -13.93
C ILE A 161 14.93 -7.73 -12.57
N LYS A 162 16.02 -7.85 -11.78
CA LYS A 162 15.98 -8.40 -10.41
C LYS A 162 14.92 -7.70 -9.56
N ARG A 163 14.89 -6.36 -9.57
CA ARG A 163 13.92 -5.56 -8.81
C ARG A 163 12.48 -5.88 -9.19
N ARG A 164 12.17 -5.90 -10.49
CA ARG A 164 10.82 -6.21 -10.98
C ARG A 164 10.42 -7.66 -10.75
N ALA A 165 11.36 -8.60 -10.88
CA ALA A 165 11.14 -10.01 -10.58
C ALA A 165 10.83 -10.22 -9.09
N MET A 166 11.54 -9.51 -8.20
CA MET A 166 11.27 -9.52 -6.75
C MET A 166 9.87 -9.00 -6.42
N ASP A 167 9.50 -7.81 -6.94
CA ASP A 167 8.16 -7.23 -6.76
C ASP A 167 7.07 -8.23 -7.21
N LEU A 168 7.27 -8.85 -8.38
CA LEU A 168 6.35 -9.82 -8.95
C LEU A 168 6.29 -11.12 -8.13
N CYS A 169 7.42 -11.61 -7.63
CA CYS A 169 7.45 -12.78 -6.76
C CYS A 169 6.62 -12.57 -5.50
N PHE A 170 6.74 -11.41 -4.84
CA PHE A 170 5.92 -11.09 -3.68
C PHE A 170 4.43 -10.97 -4.01
N ALA A 171 4.08 -10.38 -5.16
CA ALA A 171 2.70 -10.32 -5.63
C ALA A 171 2.10 -11.71 -5.94
N LEU A 172 2.95 -12.68 -6.30
CA LEU A 172 2.56 -14.06 -6.58
C LEU A 172 2.47 -14.95 -5.34
N VAL A 173 2.84 -14.48 -4.14
CA VAL A 173 2.68 -15.30 -2.94
C VAL A 173 1.20 -15.44 -2.59
N ASN A 174 0.79 -16.67 -2.31
CA ASN A 174 -0.55 -17.03 -1.85
C ASN A 174 -0.47 -18.14 -0.79
N GLY A 175 -1.59 -18.44 -0.12
CA GLY A 175 -1.63 -19.43 0.95
C GLY A 175 -1.22 -20.85 0.54
N SER A 176 -1.34 -21.21 -0.75
CA SER A 176 -0.97 -22.54 -1.26
C SER A 176 0.52 -22.68 -1.57
N ASN A 177 1.16 -21.59 -2.02
CA ASN A 177 2.53 -21.61 -2.52
C ASN A 177 3.55 -20.98 -1.56
N VAL A 178 3.10 -20.35 -0.47
CA VAL A 178 3.92 -19.59 0.48
C VAL A 178 5.16 -20.35 0.96
N ARG A 179 5.02 -21.64 1.32
CA ARG A 179 6.16 -22.45 1.80
C ARG A 179 7.25 -22.63 0.75
N GLY A 180 6.87 -22.81 -0.52
CA GLY A 180 7.81 -22.97 -1.61
C GLY A 180 8.41 -21.63 -2.03
N MET A 181 7.58 -20.61 -2.22
CA MET A 181 8.03 -19.26 -2.60
C MET A 181 8.97 -18.66 -1.58
N MET A 182 8.68 -18.84 -0.29
CA MET A 182 9.50 -18.28 0.78
C MET A 182 10.91 -18.88 0.81
N LYS A 183 11.09 -20.15 0.43
CA LYS A 183 12.42 -20.76 0.32
C LYS A 183 13.28 -20.07 -0.74
N GLU A 184 12.71 -19.84 -1.92
CA GLU A 184 13.40 -19.13 -3.01
C GLU A 184 13.70 -17.67 -2.64
N LEU A 185 12.75 -16.99 -1.99
CA LEU A 185 12.93 -15.60 -1.53
C LEU A 185 13.98 -15.48 -0.42
N LEU A 186 14.02 -16.42 0.52
CA LEU A 186 15.06 -16.48 1.55
C LEU A 186 16.44 -16.81 0.95
N TYR A 187 16.49 -17.68 -0.06
CA TYR A 187 17.72 -17.96 -0.80
C TYR A 187 18.22 -16.71 -1.53
N PHE A 188 17.31 -15.97 -2.19
CA PHE A 188 17.62 -14.69 -2.81
C PHE A 188 18.12 -13.67 -1.78
N LEU A 189 17.48 -13.55 -0.61
CA LEU A 189 17.90 -12.63 0.46
C LEU A 189 19.34 -12.86 0.94
N ASP A 190 19.78 -14.12 0.96
CA ASP A 190 21.13 -14.51 1.40
C ASP A 190 22.21 -14.04 0.40
N HIS A 191 21.89 -14.11 -0.90
CA HIS A 191 22.85 -13.86 -1.99
C HIS A 191 22.67 -12.50 -2.69
N CYS A 192 21.66 -11.70 -2.33
CA CYS A 192 21.37 -10.44 -3.02
C CYS A 192 22.28 -9.29 -2.58
N ASP A 193 22.38 -8.30 -3.47
CA ASP A 193 23.11 -7.06 -3.21
C ASP A 193 22.45 -6.27 -2.05
N PRO A 194 23.21 -5.50 -1.26
CA PRO A 194 22.69 -4.75 -0.11
C PRO A 194 21.47 -3.85 -0.41
N GLU A 195 21.38 -3.32 -1.64
CA GLU A 195 20.27 -2.48 -2.09
C GLU A 195 18.91 -3.20 -2.17
N PHE A 196 18.92 -4.54 -2.21
CA PHE A 196 17.70 -5.37 -2.22
C PHE A 196 17.35 -5.91 -0.85
N LYS A 197 18.31 -6.03 0.08
CA LYS A 197 18.11 -6.71 1.37
C LYS A 197 16.99 -6.08 2.19
N ALA A 198 16.92 -4.75 2.24
CA ALA A 198 15.88 -4.04 2.99
C ALA A 198 14.47 -4.27 2.40
N ASP A 199 14.33 -4.07 1.08
CA ASP A 199 13.06 -4.27 0.37
C ASP A 199 12.60 -5.74 0.43
N CYS A 200 13.53 -6.67 0.22
CA CYS A 200 13.27 -8.11 0.26
C CYS A 200 12.86 -8.57 1.66
N ALA A 201 13.60 -8.16 2.71
CA ALA A 201 13.22 -8.46 4.08
C ALA A 201 11.81 -7.94 4.39
N SER A 202 11.52 -6.66 4.07
CA SER A 202 10.19 -6.07 4.26
C SER A 202 9.09 -6.84 3.52
N GLY A 203 9.33 -7.23 2.27
CA GLY A 203 8.39 -8.04 1.49
C GLY A 203 8.15 -9.42 2.11
N ILE A 204 9.18 -10.07 2.65
CA ILE A 204 9.06 -11.35 3.35
C ILE A 204 8.21 -11.19 4.62
N PHE A 205 8.43 -10.14 5.42
CA PHE A 205 7.61 -9.86 6.61
C PHE A 205 6.13 -9.71 6.25
N LEU A 206 5.81 -8.90 5.24
CA LEU A 206 4.43 -8.68 4.78
C LEU A 206 3.77 -9.96 4.25
N ALA A 207 4.51 -10.75 3.47
CA ALA A 207 4.01 -12.01 2.93
C ALA A 207 3.81 -13.07 4.02
N ALA A 208 4.72 -13.15 4.99
CA ALA A 208 4.62 -14.06 6.12
C ALA A 208 3.44 -13.68 7.04
N GLU A 209 3.23 -12.38 7.31
CA GLU A 209 2.10 -11.92 8.12
C GLU A 209 0.75 -12.29 7.48
N LYS A 210 0.65 -12.19 6.16
CA LYS A 210 -0.60 -12.43 5.43
C LYS A 210 -0.89 -13.90 5.16
N TYR A 211 0.14 -14.71 4.88
CA TYR A 211 -0.03 -16.07 4.34
C TYR A 211 0.61 -17.17 5.19
N ALA A 212 1.09 -16.88 6.41
CA ALA A 212 1.68 -17.89 7.28
C ALA A 212 0.71 -19.07 7.54
N PRO A 213 1.13 -20.33 7.30
CA PRO A 213 0.28 -21.50 7.52
C PRO A 213 0.12 -21.86 9.00
N ASN A 214 1.14 -21.58 9.83
CA ASN A 214 1.09 -21.76 11.28
C ASN A 214 2.04 -20.76 11.98
N LYS A 215 1.83 -20.53 13.28
CA LYS A 215 2.62 -19.56 14.08
C LYS A 215 4.10 -19.95 14.16
N ARG A 216 4.42 -21.24 14.26
CA ARG A 216 5.80 -21.73 14.33
C ARG A 216 6.60 -21.37 13.07
N TRP A 217 6.07 -21.71 11.90
CA TRP A 217 6.67 -21.39 10.60
C TRP A 217 6.81 -19.88 10.42
N HIS A 218 5.83 -19.09 10.88
CA HIS A 218 5.89 -17.64 10.81
C HIS A 218 7.10 -17.10 11.61
N ILE A 219 7.23 -17.54 12.87
CA ILE A 219 8.33 -17.12 13.75
C ILE A 219 9.68 -17.59 13.19
N ASP A 220 9.78 -18.85 12.74
CA ASP A 220 11.00 -19.40 12.14
C ASP A 220 11.45 -18.61 10.91
N THR A 221 10.51 -18.23 10.06
CA THR A 221 10.77 -17.45 8.85
C THR A 221 11.30 -16.07 9.22
N ILE A 222 10.64 -15.38 10.16
CA ILE A 222 11.10 -14.06 10.61
C ILE A 222 12.48 -14.14 11.26
N MET A 223 12.72 -15.12 12.14
CA MET A 223 14.03 -15.33 12.76
C MET A 223 15.12 -15.58 11.71
N ARG A 224 14.81 -16.33 10.64
CA ARG A 224 15.73 -16.53 9.51
C ARG A 224 16.03 -15.22 8.77
N VAL A 225 15.05 -14.34 8.61
CA VAL A 225 15.27 -13.00 8.02
C VAL A 225 16.15 -12.14 8.92
N LEU A 226 15.90 -12.12 10.24
CA LEU A 226 16.69 -11.34 11.20
C LEU A 226 18.14 -11.81 11.29
N THR A 227 18.41 -13.12 11.14
CA THR A 227 19.78 -13.66 11.09
C THR A 227 20.49 -13.35 9.78
N THR A 228 19.78 -13.34 8.65
CA THR A 228 20.39 -13.18 7.31
C THR A 228 20.55 -11.71 6.87
N ALA A 229 19.53 -10.88 7.14
CA ALA A 229 19.48 -9.48 6.73
C ALA A 229 19.81 -8.52 7.88
N GLY A 230 19.54 -8.90 9.13
CA GLY A 230 19.81 -8.17 10.37
C GLY A 230 19.80 -6.63 10.25
N SER A 231 20.95 -5.99 10.06
CA SER A 231 21.07 -4.52 9.96
C SER A 231 20.24 -3.85 8.86
N PHE A 232 19.83 -4.59 7.82
CA PHE A 232 18.99 -4.07 6.72
C PHE A 232 17.49 -4.13 7.02
N VAL A 233 17.09 -4.77 8.13
CA VAL A 233 15.69 -4.88 8.52
C VAL A 233 15.22 -3.59 9.20
N ARG A 234 13.96 -3.19 8.94
CA ARG A 234 13.34 -2.01 9.55
C ARG A 234 13.21 -2.15 11.07
N ASP A 235 13.33 -1.05 11.81
CA ASP A 235 13.28 -1.03 13.28
C ASP A 235 11.93 -1.51 13.87
N ASP A 236 10.83 -1.39 13.11
CA ASP A 236 9.50 -1.86 13.50
C ASP A 236 9.35 -3.39 13.46
N SER A 237 10.33 -4.12 12.89
CA SER A 237 10.33 -5.58 12.87
C SER A 237 10.43 -6.21 14.26
N VAL A 238 11.20 -5.61 15.16
CA VAL A 238 11.44 -6.08 16.54
C VAL A 238 10.15 -6.11 17.35
N PRO A 239 9.38 -5.01 17.49
CA PRO A 239 8.12 -5.04 18.25
C PRO A 239 7.07 -5.94 17.59
N LEU A 240 7.03 -6.04 16.25
CA LEU A 240 6.11 -6.94 15.55
C LEU A 240 6.40 -8.41 15.85
N LEU A 241 7.67 -8.81 15.87
CA LEU A 241 8.05 -10.18 16.24
C LEU A 241 7.79 -10.46 17.72
N ILE A 242 8.13 -9.53 18.62
CA ILE A 242 7.83 -9.66 20.06
C ILE A 242 6.33 -9.87 20.28
N LEU A 243 5.48 -9.13 19.58
CA LEU A 243 4.02 -9.29 19.64
C LEU A 243 3.56 -10.65 19.11
N LEU A 244 4.18 -11.16 18.05
CA LEU A 244 3.85 -12.48 17.52
C LEU A 244 4.24 -13.59 18.51
N ILE A 245 5.40 -13.46 19.15
CA ILE A 245 5.91 -14.40 20.16
C ILE A 245 5.04 -14.36 21.41
N SER A 246 4.68 -13.18 21.92
CA SER A 246 3.86 -13.06 23.14
C SER A 246 2.52 -13.78 22.99
N ASN A 247 1.92 -13.72 21.80
CA ASN A 247 0.66 -14.40 21.45
C ASN A 247 0.81 -15.91 21.14
N ALA A 248 2.00 -16.50 21.30
CA ALA A 248 2.32 -17.90 20.95
C ALA A 248 2.73 -18.74 22.18
N ASN A 249 1.88 -18.78 23.20
CA ASN A 249 2.15 -19.38 24.52
C ASN A 249 2.74 -20.79 24.49
N SER A 250 2.28 -21.67 23.60
CA SER A 250 2.78 -23.05 23.51
C SER A 250 4.19 -23.17 22.91
N LEU A 251 4.69 -22.12 22.24
CA LEU A 251 5.97 -22.15 21.52
C LEU A 251 7.09 -21.43 22.28
N HIS A 252 6.82 -20.83 23.45
CA HIS A 252 7.80 -19.98 24.15
C HIS A 252 9.11 -20.72 24.47
N ALA A 253 9.05 -21.95 24.99
CA ALA A 253 10.25 -22.75 25.28
C ALA A 253 11.14 -22.98 24.05
N TYR A 254 10.52 -23.41 22.95
CA TYR A 254 11.20 -23.61 21.65
C TYR A 254 11.83 -22.31 21.13
N ILE A 255 11.08 -21.20 21.15
CA ILE A 255 11.52 -19.91 20.60
C ILE A 255 12.73 -19.38 21.37
N VAL A 256 12.68 -19.43 22.70
CA VAL A 256 13.74 -18.88 23.57
C VAL A 256 15.02 -19.69 23.43
N GLN A 257 14.92 -21.02 23.36
CA GLN A 257 16.06 -21.92 23.09
C GLN A 257 16.71 -21.62 21.73
N LYS A 258 15.91 -21.49 20.68
CA LYS A 258 16.41 -21.19 19.34
C LYS A 258 17.03 -19.79 19.25
N LEU A 259 16.42 -18.79 19.89
CA LEU A 259 16.97 -17.43 19.96
C LEU A 259 18.28 -17.40 20.76
N TYR A 260 18.37 -18.13 21.87
CA TYR A 260 19.58 -18.24 22.66
C TYR A 260 20.74 -18.84 21.85
N GLN A 261 20.48 -19.93 21.11
CA GLN A 261 21.47 -20.52 20.21
C GLN A 261 21.89 -19.54 19.10
N ALA A 262 20.95 -18.80 18.52
CA ALA A 262 21.24 -17.86 17.45
C ALA A 262 22.17 -16.71 17.89
N ILE A 263 21.96 -16.13 19.09
CA ILE A 263 22.84 -15.07 19.60
C ILE A 263 24.24 -15.61 19.93
N ARG A 264 24.35 -16.86 20.41
CA ARG A 264 25.65 -17.49 20.70
C ARG A 264 26.50 -17.66 19.45
N VAL A 265 25.86 -17.85 18.29
CA VAL A 265 26.56 -17.95 17.00
C VAL A 265 26.99 -16.57 16.51
N ASP A 266 26.07 -15.60 16.49
CA ASP A 266 26.35 -14.25 16.03
C ASP A 266 25.54 -13.20 16.81
N ALA A 267 26.25 -12.35 17.56
CA ALA A 267 25.70 -11.23 18.31
C ALA A 267 25.86 -9.87 17.59
N SER A 268 26.29 -9.85 16.33
CA SER A 268 26.43 -8.63 15.55
C SER A 268 25.08 -8.06 15.09
N GLN A 269 24.11 -8.94 14.80
CA GLN A 269 22.79 -8.58 14.27
C GLN A 269 21.88 -8.00 15.36
N GLN A 270 21.85 -6.67 15.48
CA GLN A 270 21.20 -5.97 16.59
C GLN A 270 19.70 -6.25 16.76
N PRO A 271 18.86 -6.25 15.69
CA PRO A 271 17.44 -6.56 15.84
C PRO A 271 17.17 -7.97 16.36
N LEU A 272 18.00 -8.96 15.96
CA LEU A 272 17.90 -10.33 16.47
C LEU A 272 18.23 -10.38 17.96
N VAL A 273 19.33 -9.72 18.37
CA VAL A 273 19.76 -9.66 19.77
C VAL A 273 18.70 -8.99 20.63
N GLN A 274 18.07 -7.90 20.18
CA GLN A 274 17.00 -7.22 20.92
C GLN A 274 15.81 -8.14 21.21
N VAL A 275 15.31 -8.86 20.19
CA VAL A 275 14.20 -9.81 20.36
C VAL A 275 14.61 -10.93 21.31
N ALA A 276 15.80 -11.49 21.10
CA ALA A 276 16.28 -12.63 21.85
C ALA A 276 16.52 -12.30 23.33
N VAL A 277 17.13 -11.15 23.63
CA VAL A 277 17.33 -10.64 25.00
C VAL A 277 16.00 -10.38 25.69
N TRP A 278 15.02 -9.80 24.99
CA TRP A 278 13.67 -9.63 25.54
C TRP A 278 13.02 -10.98 25.88
N CYS A 279 13.11 -11.95 24.97
CA CYS A 279 12.58 -13.30 25.19
C CYS A 279 13.26 -14.03 26.36
N ILE A 280 14.59 -13.93 26.49
CA ILE A 280 15.33 -14.49 27.64
C ILE A 280 14.87 -13.82 28.94
N GLY A 281 14.67 -12.50 28.91
CA GLY A 281 14.16 -11.77 30.07
C GLY A 281 12.76 -12.19 30.49
N GLU A 282 11.84 -12.45 29.55
CA GLU A 282 10.45 -12.83 29.87
C GLU A 282 10.27 -14.31 30.21
N TYR A 283 10.95 -15.19 29.48
CA TYR A 283 10.73 -16.64 29.47
C TYR A 283 12.00 -17.43 29.85
N GLY A 284 12.94 -16.80 30.57
CA GLY A 284 14.20 -17.44 30.98
C GLY A 284 14.02 -18.64 31.90
N ASP A 285 12.88 -18.74 32.60
CA ASP A 285 12.47 -19.93 33.36
C ASP A 285 12.24 -21.15 32.45
N LEU A 286 11.60 -20.94 31.29
CA LEU A 286 11.35 -21.98 30.28
C LEU A 286 12.62 -22.38 29.51
N LEU A 287 13.63 -21.50 29.47
CA LEU A 287 14.93 -21.83 28.88
C LEU A 287 15.64 -22.91 29.72
N LEU A 288 15.53 -22.84 31.04
CA LEU A 288 16.21 -23.72 31.99
C LEU A 288 15.50 -25.06 32.19
N SER A 289 14.17 -25.09 32.04
CA SER A 289 13.40 -26.34 32.19
C SER A 289 13.74 -27.37 31.11
N GLY A 290 14.19 -26.93 29.92
CA GLY A 290 14.68 -27.82 28.85
C GLY A 290 13.63 -28.74 28.25
N GLU A 291 12.34 -28.53 28.51
CA GLU A 291 11.25 -29.38 28.05
C GLU A 291 10.56 -28.78 26.80
N PHE A 292 10.78 -29.36 25.61
CA PHE A 292 9.92 -29.14 24.44
C PHE A 292 10.03 -30.29 23.43
N GLU A 293 8.97 -30.49 22.62
CA GLU A 293 8.65 -31.76 21.94
C GLU A 293 9.51 -32.15 20.72
N ASP A 294 10.32 -31.26 20.13
CA ASP A 294 10.75 -31.44 18.72
C ASP A 294 12.26 -31.38 18.40
N GLU A 295 13.12 -30.85 19.28
CA GLU A 295 14.59 -30.83 19.06
C GLU A 295 15.32 -31.16 20.37
N THR A 296 16.53 -31.74 20.27
CA THR A 296 17.33 -32.06 21.46
C THR A 296 17.59 -30.77 22.26
N PRO A 297 17.04 -30.62 23.47
CA PRO A 297 17.18 -29.39 24.23
C PRO A 297 18.65 -29.22 24.61
N VAL A 298 19.18 -28.01 24.37
CA VAL A 298 20.48 -27.65 24.92
C VAL A 298 20.25 -27.44 26.41
N GLN A 299 20.93 -28.22 27.25
CA GLN A 299 20.98 -27.92 28.67
C GLN A 299 21.79 -26.65 28.84
N VAL A 300 21.11 -25.60 29.31
CA VAL A 300 21.70 -24.29 29.56
C VAL A 300 21.71 -24.06 31.06
N THR A 301 22.84 -23.62 31.59
CA THR A 301 22.96 -23.25 33.01
C THR A 301 22.61 -21.77 33.24
N GLU A 302 22.17 -21.42 34.45
CA GLU A 302 21.87 -20.01 34.79
C GLU A 302 23.07 -19.08 34.53
N ASP A 303 24.28 -19.54 34.82
CA ASP A 303 25.51 -18.76 34.65
C ASP A 303 25.84 -18.51 33.18
N GLU A 304 25.65 -19.48 32.30
CA GLU A 304 25.87 -19.31 30.85
C GLU A 304 24.87 -18.32 30.22
N VAL A 305 23.66 -18.22 30.76
CA VAL A 305 22.69 -17.20 30.32
C VAL A 305 23.18 -15.80 30.70
N LEU A 306 23.64 -15.64 31.94
CA LEU A 306 24.16 -14.36 32.42
C LEU A 306 25.47 -13.96 31.73
N ASP A 307 26.37 -14.91 31.44
CA ASP A 307 27.60 -14.66 30.68
C ASP A 307 27.28 -14.03 29.31
N VAL A 308 26.30 -14.58 28.59
CA VAL A 308 25.88 -14.06 27.28
C VAL A 308 25.30 -12.65 27.39
N LEU A 309 24.44 -12.39 28.38
CA LEU A 309 23.86 -11.06 28.58
C LEU A 309 24.90 -10.01 29.02
N GLU A 310 25.84 -10.39 29.89
CA GLU A 310 26.97 -9.54 30.29
C GLU A 310 27.91 -9.26 29.10
N GLN A 311 28.15 -10.25 28.25
CA GLN A 311 28.91 -10.08 27.01
C GLN A 311 28.23 -9.08 26.06
N ILE A 312 26.91 -9.16 25.88
CA ILE A 312 26.13 -8.21 25.07
C ILE A 312 26.22 -6.80 25.65
N LEU A 313 26.14 -6.67 26.98
CA LEU A 313 26.23 -5.39 27.68
C LEU A 313 27.60 -4.71 27.50
N HIS A 314 28.69 -5.47 27.58
CA HIS A 314 30.06 -4.97 27.41
C HIS A 314 30.53 -4.86 25.95
N SER A 315 29.85 -5.53 25.02
CA SER A 315 30.24 -5.53 23.60
C SER A 315 30.14 -4.13 23.00
N ASN A 316 31.17 -3.72 22.26
CA ASN A 316 31.19 -2.46 21.51
C ASN A 316 30.25 -2.47 20.31
N LEU A 317 29.85 -3.66 19.82
CA LEU A 317 28.93 -3.82 18.69
C LEU A 317 27.47 -3.56 19.10
N SER A 318 27.17 -3.60 20.40
CA SER A 318 25.82 -3.42 20.92
C SER A 318 25.38 -1.96 20.83
N LEU A 319 24.20 -1.74 20.23
CA LEU A 319 23.52 -0.45 20.26
C LEU A 319 23.07 -0.11 21.67
N LEU A 320 22.87 1.19 21.93
CA LEU A 320 22.35 1.67 23.22
C LEU A 320 21.03 0.98 23.58
N THR A 321 20.08 0.94 22.64
CA THR A 321 18.79 0.24 22.82
C THR A 321 18.95 -1.24 23.16
N THR A 322 19.90 -1.94 22.53
CA THR A 322 20.20 -3.34 22.85
C THR A 322 20.71 -3.51 24.28
N ARG A 323 21.57 -2.59 24.77
CA ARG A 323 22.02 -2.59 26.16
C ARG A 323 20.88 -2.30 27.14
N GLU A 324 19.96 -1.43 26.77
CA GLU A 324 18.75 -1.16 27.57
C GLU A 324 17.87 -2.41 27.71
N TYR A 325 17.62 -3.13 26.59
CA TYR A 325 16.93 -4.41 26.60
C TYR A 325 17.66 -5.43 27.51
N ALA A 326 18.99 -5.50 27.42
CA ALA A 326 19.79 -6.42 28.22
C ALA A 326 19.73 -6.12 29.71
N LEU A 327 19.81 -4.85 30.11
CA LEU A 327 19.71 -4.45 31.51
C LEU A 327 18.31 -4.77 32.09
N THR A 328 17.25 -4.51 31.33
CA THR A 328 15.88 -4.88 31.73
C THR A 328 15.69 -6.40 31.78
N ALA A 329 16.26 -7.15 30.84
CA ALA A 329 16.21 -8.62 30.84
C ALA A 329 16.92 -9.20 32.07
N ILE A 330 18.12 -8.71 32.40
CA ILE A 330 18.86 -9.09 33.62
C ILE A 330 18.03 -8.79 34.87
N MET A 331 17.35 -7.64 34.92
CA MET A 331 16.47 -7.31 36.04
C MET A 331 15.30 -8.31 36.14
N LYS A 332 14.65 -8.66 35.03
CA LYS A 332 13.58 -9.67 34.99
C LYS A 332 14.05 -11.07 35.38
N LEU A 333 15.28 -11.44 35.03
CA LEU A 333 15.89 -12.70 35.45
C LEU A 333 16.09 -12.78 36.97
N SER A 334 16.16 -11.65 37.68
CA SER A 334 16.31 -11.64 39.13
C SER A 334 15.13 -12.25 39.90
N THR A 335 13.95 -12.33 39.26
CA THR A 335 12.74 -12.97 39.83
C THR A 335 12.47 -14.35 39.23
N ARG A 336 13.04 -14.64 38.05
CA ARG A 336 12.86 -15.92 37.34
C ARG A 336 13.92 -16.95 37.73
N LEU A 337 15.14 -16.50 38.05
CA LEU A 337 16.26 -17.33 38.51
C LEU A 337 16.36 -17.33 40.03
N GLN A 338 16.70 -18.48 40.61
CA GLN A 338 16.74 -18.64 42.07
C GLN A 338 18.16 -18.49 42.66
N ASN A 339 19.19 -18.92 41.93
CA ASN A 339 20.54 -19.04 42.49
C ASN A 339 21.45 -17.85 42.16
N SER A 340 21.18 -17.14 41.06
CA SER A 340 22.11 -16.15 40.49
C SER A 340 21.83 -14.67 40.86
N THR A 341 20.94 -14.41 41.83
CA THR A 341 20.47 -13.04 42.15
C THR A 341 21.59 -12.10 42.62
N ASN A 342 22.57 -12.59 43.38
CA ASN A 342 23.69 -11.76 43.87
C ASN A 342 24.60 -11.28 42.72
N ARG A 343 24.80 -12.14 41.70
CA ARG A 343 25.56 -11.80 40.50
C ARG A 343 24.83 -10.73 39.69
N ILE A 344 23.53 -10.91 39.48
CA ILE A 344 22.65 -9.94 38.82
C ILE A 344 22.72 -8.57 39.53
N ARG A 345 22.62 -8.55 40.86
CA ARG A 345 22.73 -7.32 41.66
C ARG A 345 24.05 -6.59 41.40
N LYS A 346 25.17 -7.33 41.35
CA LYS A 346 26.49 -6.76 41.05
C LYS A 346 26.53 -6.18 39.64
N ALA A 347 26.05 -6.93 38.64
CA ALA A 347 26.00 -6.47 37.25
C ALA A 347 25.21 -5.16 37.11
N VAL A 348 24.02 -5.08 37.70
CA VAL A 348 23.17 -3.87 37.69
C VAL A 348 23.86 -2.69 38.40
N SER A 349 24.51 -2.91 39.54
CA SER A 349 25.13 -1.83 40.32
C SER A 349 26.26 -1.10 39.58
N ILE A 350 27.03 -1.82 38.74
CA ILE A 350 28.13 -1.25 37.96
C ILE A 350 27.60 -0.20 36.96
N TYR A 351 26.46 -0.50 36.34
CA TYR A 351 25.81 0.37 35.36
C TYR A 351 25.16 1.62 35.97
N GLY A 352 25.09 1.76 37.30
CA GLY A 352 24.63 2.99 37.95
C GLY A 352 25.57 4.19 37.75
N SER A 353 26.77 3.94 37.21
CA SER A 353 27.77 4.95 36.86
C SER A 353 27.98 5.10 35.34
N SER A 354 27.06 4.58 34.52
CA SER A 354 27.16 4.72 33.06
C SER A 354 27.04 6.18 32.61
N LEU A 355 27.70 6.51 31.50
CA LEU A 355 27.58 7.83 30.86
C LEU A 355 26.22 8.05 30.19
N ASP A 356 25.58 6.97 29.74
CA ASP A 356 24.25 7.02 29.14
C ASP A 356 23.17 7.20 30.22
N VAL A 357 22.36 8.25 30.07
CA VAL A 357 21.33 8.66 31.05
C VAL A 357 20.28 7.57 31.26
N GLU A 358 19.81 6.94 30.17
CA GLU A 358 18.79 5.88 30.22
C GLU A 358 19.30 4.60 30.92
N LEU A 359 20.54 4.19 30.63
CA LEU A 359 21.16 3.04 31.32
C LEU A 359 21.41 3.35 32.79
N GLN A 360 21.87 4.57 33.09
CA GLN A 360 22.14 5.02 34.45
C GLN A 360 20.86 5.04 35.27
N GLN A 361 19.79 5.64 34.74
CA GLN A 361 18.49 5.74 35.40
C GLN A 361 17.95 4.34 35.73
N ARG A 362 17.88 3.44 34.74
CA ARG A 362 17.44 2.06 34.95
C ARG A 362 18.28 1.34 36.00
N ALA A 363 19.61 1.45 35.92
CA ALA A 363 20.51 0.77 36.86
C ALA A 363 20.36 1.27 38.30
N VAL A 364 20.19 2.58 38.50
CA VAL A 364 19.98 3.18 39.83
C VAL A 364 18.61 2.77 40.41
N GLU A 365 17.55 2.83 39.61
CA GLU A 365 16.20 2.37 40.01
C GLU A 365 16.20 0.88 40.39
N TYR A 366 16.79 0.04 39.54
CA TYR A 366 16.91 -1.39 39.80
C TYR A 366 17.78 -1.68 41.04
N SER A 367 18.86 -0.94 41.24
CA SER A 367 19.68 -1.04 42.46
C SER A 367 18.91 -0.66 43.72
N ALA A 368 18.08 0.38 43.66
CA ALA A 368 17.21 0.76 44.77
C ALA A 368 16.19 -0.35 45.11
N LEU A 369 15.63 -1.01 44.09
CA LEU A 369 14.77 -2.19 44.27
C LEU A 369 15.51 -3.33 44.99
N PHE A 370 16.75 -3.65 44.59
CA PHE A 370 17.55 -4.69 45.27
C PHE A 370 17.94 -4.35 46.72
N MET A 371 18.16 -3.08 47.04
CA MET A 371 18.63 -2.68 48.37
C MET A 371 17.50 -2.44 49.38
N ARG A 372 16.36 -1.89 48.92
CA ARG A 372 15.27 -1.42 49.80
C ARG A 372 13.97 -2.19 49.66
N PHE A 373 13.66 -2.67 48.45
CA PHE A 373 12.33 -3.19 48.10
C PHE A 373 12.41 -4.58 47.46
N ASP A 374 13.28 -5.45 48.00
CA ASP A 374 13.54 -6.77 47.40
C ASP A 374 12.26 -7.62 47.27
N HIS A 375 11.37 -7.51 48.26
CA HIS A 375 10.06 -8.17 48.30
C HIS A 375 9.07 -7.68 47.24
N MET A 376 9.26 -6.48 46.67
CA MET A 376 8.38 -5.93 45.62
C MET A 376 8.77 -6.41 44.21
N ARG A 377 10.00 -6.92 44.03
CA ARG A 377 10.50 -7.34 42.70
C ARG A 377 9.60 -8.37 42.02
N PRO A 378 9.15 -9.46 42.69
CA PRO A 378 8.31 -10.47 42.03
C PRO A 378 6.99 -9.90 41.51
N ALA A 379 6.36 -8.99 42.25
CA ALA A 379 5.09 -8.38 41.86
C ALA A 379 5.23 -7.38 40.70
N LEU A 380 6.33 -6.61 40.66
CA LEU A 380 6.57 -5.61 39.61
C LEU A 380 7.10 -6.21 38.30
N LEU A 381 7.81 -7.34 38.37
CA LEU A 381 8.48 -7.98 37.24
C LEU A 381 7.74 -9.23 36.74
N GLU A 382 6.44 -9.31 37.02
CA GLU A 382 5.54 -10.30 36.43
C GLU A 382 5.53 -10.18 34.89
N ARG A 383 5.11 -11.24 34.20
CA ARG A 383 5.07 -11.26 32.74
C ARG A 383 4.15 -10.16 32.22
N MET A 384 4.61 -9.47 31.19
CA MET A 384 3.85 -8.37 30.59
C MET A 384 2.51 -8.86 30.03
N PRO A 385 1.41 -8.11 30.22
CA PRO A 385 0.12 -8.43 29.61
C PRO A 385 0.20 -8.51 28.08
N LEU A 386 -0.65 -9.35 27.49
CA LEU A 386 -0.73 -9.49 26.04
C LEU A 386 -1.35 -8.25 25.40
N ILE A 387 -0.60 -7.61 24.50
CA ILE A 387 -1.10 -6.48 23.71
C ILE A 387 -2.06 -7.03 22.64
N GLN A 388 -3.33 -6.63 22.69
CA GLN A 388 -4.29 -6.93 21.63
C GLN A 388 -3.97 -6.07 20.40
N LYS A 389 -3.89 -6.67 19.21
CA LYS A 389 -3.83 -5.90 17.96
C LYS A 389 -5.08 -5.01 17.90
N SER A 390 -4.92 -3.69 17.84
CA SER A 390 -6.03 -2.80 17.50
C SER A 390 -6.54 -3.22 16.11
N ALA A 391 -7.76 -3.74 16.07
CA ALA A 391 -8.40 -4.12 14.82
C ALA A 391 -8.58 -2.86 13.97
N THR A 392 -7.76 -2.71 12.92
CA THR A 392 -8.06 -1.79 11.82
C THR A 392 -9.40 -2.21 11.22
N ASN A 393 -10.39 -1.32 11.37
CA ASN A 393 -11.76 -1.45 10.87
C ASN A 393 -11.80 -1.90 9.40
N GLY A 394 -12.20 -3.15 9.18
CA GLY A 394 -12.80 -3.67 7.94
C GLY A 394 -14.30 -3.86 8.12
N PRO A 395 -15.09 -3.83 7.03
CA PRO A 395 -16.51 -3.49 7.07
C PRO A 395 -17.38 -4.54 7.77
N MET A 396 -18.33 -4.02 8.54
CA MET A 396 -19.38 -4.75 9.26
C MET A 396 -20.12 -5.72 8.34
N HIS A 397 -19.97 -7.02 8.61
CA HIS A 397 -20.94 -8.01 8.18
C HIS A 397 -22.05 -8.09 9.24
N ALA A 398 -23.24 -7.65 8.85
CA ALA A 398 -24.46 -7.84 9.60
C ALA A 398 -24.68 -9.34 9.81
N THR A 399 -24.83 -9.76 11.07
CA THR A 399 -25.41 -11.06 11.40
C THR A 399 -26.54 -10.86 12.39
N VAL A 400 -27.68 -11.43 12.02
CA VAL A 400 -28.98 -11.38 12.67
C VAL A 400 -28.98 -12.24 13.96
N ASN A 401 -29.75 -11.75 14.94
CA ASN A 401 -30.12 -12.31 16.25
C ASN A 401 -30.13 -13.84 16.44
N GLY A 402 -29.77 -14.24 17.68
CA GLY A 402 -30.42 -15.37 18.36
C GLY A 402 -29.63 -15.99 19.53
N ASN A 403 -29.83 -15.46 20.75
CA ASN A 403 -29.87 -16.08 22.10
C ASN A 403 -28.70 -16.97 22.61
N VAL A 404 -28.35 -17.06 23.91
CA VAL A 404 -28.62 -16.42 25.23
C VAL A 404 -27.61 -17.10 26.21
N ASP A 405 -27.40 -16.48 27.39
CA ASP A 405 -26.69 -16.90 28.63
C ASP A 405 -25.25 -16.34 28.82
N GLU A 406 -25.08 -15.20 29.52
CA GLU A 406 -25.03 -14.97 31.01
C GLU A 406 -23.67 -15.45 31.58
N THR A 407 -22.83 -14.71 32.34
CA THR A 407 -22.86 -13.54 33.24
C THR A 407 -21.44 -12.90 33.25
N GLU A 408 -21.16 -11.62 33.52
CA GLU A 408 -21.22 -10.91 34.81
C GLU A 408 -21.14 -9.38 34.60
N GLU A 409 -22.04 -8.66 35.29
CA GLU A 409 -22.06 -7.22 35.65
C GLU A 409 -20.99 -6.93 36.74
N GLU A 410 -20.55 -5.72 37.10
CA GLU A 410 -20.75 -4.32 36.73
C GLU A 410 -19.63 -3.50 37.40
N GLY A 411 -19.37 -2.27 36.92
CA GLY A 411 -18.50 -1.30 37.60
C GLY A 411 -18.37 0.03 36.85
N HIS A 412 -19.45 0.83 36.84
CA HIS A 412 -19.56 2.16 36.24
C HIS A 412 -19.03 3.27 37.19
N LEU A 413 -18.12 4.17 36.76
CA LEU A 413 -18.29 5.62 36.40
C LEU A 413 -17.28 6.50 37.19
N PRO A 414 -17.02 7.80 36.87
CA PRO A 414 -17.53 8.62 35.76
C PRO A 414 -16.46 9.39 34.95
N ALA A 415 -16.94 10.01 33.86
CA ALA A 415 -16.24 10.93 32.97
C ALA A 415 -15.94 12.32 33.60
N GLN A 416 -14.87 12.96 33.12
CA GLN A 416 -14.66 14.41 33.19
C GLN A 416 -14.21 14.96 31.84
N GLU A 417 -14.81 16.10 31.48
CA GLU A 417 -14.66 16.87 30.26
C GLU A 417 -13.43 17.80 30.23
N GLN A 418 -12.91 17.99 29.00
CA GLN A 418 -12.31 19.21 28.42
C GLN A 418 -11.01 19.80 28.99
N LEU A 419 -9.96 19.89 28.16
CA LEU A 419 -9.51 21.17 27.59
C LEU A 419 -8.37 21.00 26.54
N SER A 420 -8.55 21.72 25.44
CA SER A 420 -7.63 21.96 24.33
C SER A 420 -6.47 22.90 24.68
N GLN A 421 -5.26 22.67 24.12
CA GLN A 421 -4.39 23.75 23.56
C GLN A 421 -3.16 23.23 22.79
N GLN A 422 -3.15 23.56 21.49
CA GLN A 422 -2.06 24.13 20.66
C GLN A 422 -0.63 23.58 20.75
N ALA A 423 -0.19 22.89 19.68
CA ALA A 423 1.22 22.70 19.35
C ALA A 423 1.70 23.82 18.40
N GLN A 424 2.80 24.47 18.79
CA GLN A 424 3.52 25.46 17.98
C GLN A 424 4.45 24.79 16.97
N VAL A 425 4.50 25.43 15.80
CA VAL A 425 5.44 25.23 14.68
C VAL A 425 6.87 25.53 15.14
N ASN A 426 7.85 24.72 14.71
CA ASN A 426 9.11 25.25 14.21
C ASN A 426 9.86 24.30 13.26
N THR A 427 10.27 24.93 12.18
CA THR A 427 11.03 24.56 10.97
C THR A 427 12.50 24.20 11.21
N TYR A 428 13.06 23.33 10.36
CA TYR A 428 14.43 23.46 9.82
C TYR A 428 14.55 22.92 8.38
N SER A 429 15.61 23.40 7.72
CA SER A 429 15.77 23.79 6.31
C SER A 429 16.24 22.68 5.33
N PRO A 430 16.31 22.99 4.01
CA PRO A 430 16.31 22.05 2.90
C PRO A 430 17.70 21.84 2.28
N ALA A 431 17.95 20.67 1.71
CA ALA A 431 19.03 20.45 0.75
C ALA A 431 18.81 19.21 -0.12
N PHE A 432 17.71 19.13 -0.89
CA PHE A 432 17.56 18.06 -1.91
C PHE A 432 16.56 18.38 -3.05
N GLN A 433 16.45 19.64 -3.48
CA GLN A 433 15.46 20.06 -4.48
C GLN A 433 16.02 20.86 -5.67
N SER A 434 17.29 20.72 -6.03
CA SER A 434 17.87 21.48 -7.15
C SER A 434 17.80 20.82 -8.53
N SER A 435 17.41 19.54 -8.66
CA SER A 435 17.37 18.86 -9.98
C SER A 435 15.98 18.70 -10.61
N LEU A 436 14.89 18.99 -9.88
CA LEU A 436 13.52 18.93 -10.40
C LEU A 436 12.98 20.30 -10.87
N TYR A 437 13.57 21.41 -10.41
CA TYR A 437 13.16 22.76 -10.82
C TYR A 437 13.46 23.06 -12.29
N GLN A 438 14.45 22.39 -12.89
CA GLN A 438 14.83 22.63 -14.27
C GLN A 438 13.93 21.90 -15.28
N VAL A 439 13.18 20.88 -14.85
CA VAL A 439 12.17 20.18 -15.67
C VAL A 439 10.80 20.85 -15.55
N CYS A 440 10.47 21.44 -14.39
CA CYS A 440 9.22 22.20 -14.22
C CYS A 440 9.16 23.45 -15.10
N ASN A 441 10.29 24.14 -15.33
CA ASN A 441 10.32 25.33 -16.20
C ASN A 441 10.11 25.02 -17.70
N LEU A 442 10.24 23.76 -18.13
CA LEU A 442 9.92 23.34 -19.51
C LEU A 442 8.43 23.00 -19.71
N LEU A 443 7.65 22.92 -18.63
CA LEU A 443 6.20 22.68 -18.66
C LEU A 443 5.37 23.95 -18.46
N GLU A 444 6.00 25.09 -18.15
CA GLU A 444 5.33 26.40 -18.00
C GLU A 444 4.83 26.99 -19.33
N SER A 445 5.08 26.36 -20.48
CA SER A 445 4.56 26.80 -21.79
C SER A 445 3.22 26.19 -22.19
N PHE A 446 2.58 25.37 -21.35
CA PHE A 446 1.18 24.99 -21.54
C PHE A 446 0.29 25.77 -20.58
N ASN A 447 -0.31 26.85 -21.10
CA ASN A 447 -1.47 27.49 -20.49
C ASN A 447 -2.44 26.39 -20.01
N ILE A 448 -2.64 26.31 -18.69
CA ILE A 448 -3.66 25.46 -18.08
C ILE A 448 -4.99 25.96 -18.64
N ALA A 449 -5.58 25.17 -19.55
CA ALA A 449 -6.82 25.51 -20.22
C ALA A 449 -7.91 25.84 -19.19
N ASP A 450 -8.52 27.02 -19.31
CA ASP A 450 -9.68 27.43 -18.51
C ASP A 450 -10.76 26.36 -18.55
N ILE A 451 -11.27 25.97 -17.37
CA ILE A 451 -12.39 25.04 -17.27
C ILE A 451 -13.63 25.75 -17.84
N PRO A 452 -14.26 25.23 -18.92
CA PRO A 452 -15.39 25.92 -19.56
C PRO A 452 -16.60 25.99 -18.61
N SER A 453 -17.34 27.09 -18.66
CA SER A 453 -18.61 27.20 -17.93
C SER A 453 -19.65 26.21 -18.45
N ILE A 454 -20.54 25.75 -17.56
CA ILE A 454 -21.59 24.78 -17.88
C ILE A 454 -22.95 25.42 -17.58
N ILE A 455 -23.84 25.41 -18.57
CA ILE A 455 -25.26 25.70 -18.35
C ILE A 455 -25.88 24.46 -17.70
N ALA A 456 -26.22 24.56 -16.42
CA ALA A 456 -26.79 23.47 -15.65
C ALA A 456 -28.31 23.37 -15.76
N TYR A 457 -28.97 24.50 -16.03
CA TYR A 457 -30.42 24.56 -16.20
C TYR A 457 -30.80 25.69 -17.15
N ASP A 458 -31.71 25.44 -18.08
CA ASP A 458 -32.25 26.42 -19.01
C ASP A 458 -33.66 26.00 -19.43
N GLN A 459 -34.63 26.25 -18.54
CA GLN A 459 -36.05 25.94 -18.78
C GLN A 459 -36.95 26.94 -18.04
N ASN A 460 -38.15 27.18 -18.58
CA ASN A 460 -39.17 28.07 -18.00
C ASN A 460 -38.66 29.50 -17.71
N GLY A 461 -37.71 29.98 -18.53
CA GLY A 461 -37.11 31.30 -18.43
C GLY A 461 -36.11 31.48 -17.28
N LEU A 462 -35.77 30.44 -16.52
CA LEU A 462 -34.65 30.47 -15.58
C LEU A 462 -33.44 29.78 -16.22
N LYS A 463 -32.33 30.51 -16.30
CA LYS A 463 -31.04 30.01 -16.78
C LYS A 463 -30.03 30.02 -15.64
N ILE A 464 -29.33 28.90 -15.45
CA ILE A 464 -28.31 28.72 -14.42
C ILE A 464 -27.02 28.27 -15.08
N GLU A 465 -25.97 29.04 -14.84
CA GLU A 465 -24.63 28.78 -15.34
C GLU A 465 -23.67 28.58 -14.17
N PHE A 466 -22.82 27.55 -14.26
CA PHE A 466 -21.70 27.33 -13.35
C PHE A 466 -20.39 27.67 -14.05
N SER A 467 -19.58 28.51 -13.42
CA SER A 467 -18.17 28.68 -13.77
C SER A 467 -17.27 28.06 -12.70
N PHE A 468 -16.09 27.62 -13.12
CA PHE A 468 -15.20 26.81 -12.31
C PHE A 468 -13.84 27.48 -12.21
N GLU A 469 -13.32 27.59 -10.99
CA GLU A 469 -11.99 28.13 -10.74
C GLU A 469 -11.24 27.22 -9.76
N ARG A 470 -10.06 26.75 -10.15
CA ARG A 470 -9.21 25.91 -9.30
C ARG A 470 -8.31 26.80 -8.45
N SER A 471 -8.22 26.51 -7.15
CA SER A 471 -7.38 27.32 -6.26
C SER A 471 -5.89 27.18 -6.62
N LYS A 472 -5.22 28.32 -6.82
CA LYS A 472 -3.76 28.37 -7.05
C LYS A 472 -2.95 27.94 -5.82
N ALA A 473 -3.51 28.06 -4.62
CA ALA A 473 -2.86 27.68 -3.36
C ALA A 473 -3.07 26.22 -2.97
N ASN A 474 -4.17 25.59 -3.43
CA ASN A 474 -4.46 24.18 -3.15
C ASN A 474 -5.12 23.52 -4.37
N LEU A 475 -4.36 22.68 -5.09
CA LEU A 475 -4.81 22.00 -6.29
C LEU A 475 -5.96 21.01 -6.07
N ASN A 476 -6.30 20.66 -4.82
CA ASN A 476 -7.44 19.79 -4.50
C ASN A 476 -8.74 20.56 -4.20
N MET A 477 -8.72 21.88 -4.37
CA MET A 477 -9.82 22.78 -4.04
C MET A 477 -10.40 23.46 -5.28
N LEU A 478 -11.71 23.34 -5.45
CA LEU A 478 -12.47 23.90 -6.57
C LEU A 478 -13.50 24.91 -6.06
N PHE A 479 -13.53 26.09 -6.67
CA PHE A 479 -14.59 27.08 -6.52
C PHE A 479 -15.56 26.96 -7.69
N ILE A 480 -16.84 26.82 -7.36
CA ILE A 480 -17.92 26.75 -8.34
C ILE A 480 -18.79 27.99 -8.11
N THR A 481 -18.85 28.87 -9.10
CA THR A 481 -19.69 30.07 -9.05
C THR A 481 -20.96 29.82 -9.85
N LEU A 482 -22.09 29.81 -9.17
CA LEU A 482 -23.41 29.82 -9.79
C LEU A 482 -23.77 31.23 -10.22
N ARG A 483 -24.39 31.36 -11.40
CA ARG A 483 -25.08 32.56 -11.86
C ARG A 483 -26.47 32.18 -12.38
N ALA A 484 -27.51 32.67 -11.71
CA ALA A 484 -28.91 32.50 -12.10
C ALA A 484 -29.47 33.78 -12.72
N SER A 485 -30.07 33.68 -13.90
CA SER A 485 -30.75 34.79 -14.61
C SER A 485 -32.17 34.39 -15.00
N ASN A 486 -33.08 35.36 -15.00
CA ASN A 486 -34.50 35.15 -15.27
C ASN A 486 -34.95 35.99 -16.48
N SER A 487 -35.32 35.32 -17.57
CA SER A 487 -35.80 35.94 -18.80
C SER A 487 -37.32 36.18 -18.83
N THR A 488 -38.05 35.86 -17.77
CA THR A 488 -39.50 36.07 -17.69
C THR A 488 -39.85 37.50 -17.26
N GLU A 489 -41.09 37.92 -17.49
CA GLU A 489 -41.58 39.28 -17.17
C GLU A 489 -41.85 39.53 -15.67
N THR A 490 -41.70 38.51 -14.81
CA THR A 490 -41.93 38.65 -13.36
C THR A 490 -40.76 38.11 -12.56
N ASP A 491 -40.45 38.74 -11.44
CA ASP A 491 -39.35 38.34 -10.55
C ASP A 491 -39.56 36.92 -9.97
N MET A 492 -38.46 36.17 -9.84
CA MET A 492 -38.46 34.88 -9.17
C MET A 492 -37.98 35.05 -7.72
N ASN A 493 -38.92 35.03 -6.78
CA ASN A 493 -38.64 35.20 -5.35
C ASN A 493 -38.31 33.86 -4.64
N ASN A 494 -37.60 33.97 -3.51
CA ASN A 494 -37.16 32.86 -2.66
C ASN A 494 -36.29 31.83 -3.40
N PHE A 495 -35.31 32.31 -4.15
CA PHE A 495 -34.29 31.46 -4.78
C PHE A 495 -33.37 30.87 -3.71
N VAL A 496 -33.34 29.54 -3.60
CA VAL A 496 -32.46 28.81 -2.67
C VAL A 496 -31.74 27.70 -3.41
N LEU A 497 -30.41 27.68 -3.28
CA LEU A 497 -29.54 26.60 -3.75
C LEU A 497 -29.27 25.62 -2.61
N GLN A 498 -29.47 24.34 -2.87
CA GLN A 498 -29.01 23.26 -2.00
C GLN A 498 -28.07 22.36 -2.80
N ALA A 499 -26.97 21.92 -2.19
CA ALA A 499 -26.02 21.04 -2.84
C ALA A 499 -25.57 19.95 -1.88
N ALA A 500 -25.33 18.76 -2.42
CA ALA A 500 -24.87 17.60 -1.68
C ALA A 500 -23.66 16.99 -2.40
N VAL A 501 -22.68 16.54 -1.61
CA VAL A 501 -21.48 15.86 -2.10
C VAL A 501 -21.31 14.52 -1.36
N PRO A 502 -20.64 13.52 -1.96
CA PRO A 502 -20.29 12.28 -1.27
C PRO A 502 -19.40 12.52 -0.03
N LYS A 503 -19.37 11.58 0.91
CA LYS A 503 -18.56 11.67 2.15
C LYS A 503 -17.06 11.89 1.93
N SER A 504 -16.55 11.57 0.74
CA SER A 504 -15.16 11.79 0.32
C SER A 504 -14.83 13.25 -0.03
N PHE A 505 -15.84 14.13 -0.09
CA PHE A 505 -15.72 15.56 -0.38
C PHE A 505 -16.22 16.40 0.79
N GLN A 506 -15.63 17.57 0.98
CA GLN A 506 -16.16 18.59 1.89
C GLN A 506 -16.73 19.75 1.07
N LEU A 507 -18.00 20.10 1.32
CA LEU A 507 -18.72 21.18 0.66
C LEU A 507 -18.97 22.33 1.65
N GLN A 508 -18.68 23.55 1.21
CA GLN A 508 -19.04 24.79 1.91
C GLN A 508 -19.77 25.73 0.94
N LEU A 509 -21.00 26.11 1.27
CA LEU A 509 -21.81 27.07 0.51
C LEU A 509 -21.64 28.47 1.10
N MET A 510 -21.29 29.45 0.26
CA MET A 510 -21.27 30.86 0.67
C MET A 510 -22.67 31.48 0.56
N SER A 511 -22.91 32.60 1.23
CA SER A 511 -24.18 33.33 1.14
C SER A 511 -24.45 33.77 -0.30
N PRO A 512 -25.69 33.63 -0.82
CA PRO A 512 -26.05 34.11 -2.15
C PRO A 512 -26.06 35.65 -2.20
N SER A 513 -25.88 36.22 -3.39
CA SER A 513 -25.94 37.67 -3.60
C SER A 513 -27.34 38.25 -3.40
N GLY A 514 -28.38 37.42 -3.44
CA GLY A 514 -29.77 37.82 -3.20
C GLY A 514 -30.72 36.62 -3.25
N SER A 515 -31.95 36.82 -2.77
CA SER A 515 -33.02 35.79 -2.74
C SER A 515 -34.06 35.97 -3.85
N THR A 516 -33.91 36.99 -4.70
CA THR A 516 -34.80 37.28 -5.83
C THR A 516 -34.00 37.37 -7.12
N VAL A 517 -34.40 36.60 -8.15
CA VAL A 517 -33.83 36.70 -9.50
C VAL A 517 -34.71 37.64 -10.34
N PRO A 518 -34.23 38.85 -10.68
CA PRO A 518 -35.03 39.89 -11.33
C PRO A 518 -35.50 39.49 -12.73
N ALA A 519 -36.70 39.96 -13.11
CA ALA A 519 -37.30 39.78 -14.42
C ALA A 519 -36.48 40.37 -15.58
N VAL A 520 -36.76 39.93 -16.81
CA VAL A 520 -36.24 40.50 -18.07
C VAL A 520 -34.71 40.53 -18.15
N ASN A 521 -34.04 39.59 -17.48
CA ASN A 521 -32.58 39.54 -17.34
C ASN A 521 -31.96 40.84 -16.79
N SER A 522 -32.73 41.63 -16.03
CA SER A 522 -32.28 42.90 -15.46
C SER A 522 -31.23 42.73 -14.35
N GLY A 523 -31.05 41.51 -13.83
CA GLY A 523 -30.02 41.15 -12.88
C GLY A 523 -29.82 39.64 -12.78
N ALA A 524 -28.83 39.22 -11.97
CA ALA A 524 -28.54 37.81 -11.71
C ALA A 524 -28.22 37.59 -10.23
N VAL A 525 -28.60 36.41 -9.72
CA VAL A 525 -28.18 35.95 -8.39
C VAL A 525 -26.93 35.09 -8.57
N THR A 526 -25.88 35.37 -7.79
CA THR A 526 -24.65 34.58 -7.77
C THR A 526 -24.44 33.93 -6.41
N GLN A 527 -23.86 32.74 -6.40
CA GLN A 527 -23.51 32.03 -5.18
C GLN A 527 -22.28 31.18 -5.40
N ILE A 528 -21.33 31.22 -4.46
CA ILE A 528 -20.07 30.49 -4.55
C ILE A 528 -20.16 29.22 -3.68
N MET A 529 -19.72 28.10 -4.25
CA MET A 529 -19.57 26.83 -3.57
C MET A 529 -18.09 26.43 -3.56
N ARG A 530 -17.58 26.06 -2.40
CA ARG A 530 -16.21 25.56 -2.23
C ARG A 530 -16.26 24.06 -2.01
N VAL A 531 -15.55 23.31 -2.84
CA VAL A 531 -15.49 21.85 -2.78
C VAL A 531 -14.04 21.41 -2.60
N LEU A 532 -13.77 20.60 -1.58
CA LEU A 532 -12.46 20.02 -1.30
C LEU A 532 -12.50 18.50 -1.51
N ASN A 533 -11.59 17.99 -2.34
CA ASN A 533 -11.40 16.55 -2.56
C ASN A 533 -10.21 16.05 -1.73
N SER A 534 -10.45 15.55 -0.51
CA SER A 534 -9.38 15.10 0.40
C SER A 534 -8.79 13.75 0.01
N GLN A 535 -9.55 12.91 -0.71
CA GLN A 535 -9.16 11.53 -1.04
C GLN A 535 -8.69 11.34 -2.50
N LYS A 536 -8.66 12.42 -3.30
CA LYS A 536 -8.31 12.40 -4.74
C LYS A 536 -9.13 11.39 -5.58
N VAL A 537 -10.36 11.13 -5.17
CA VAL A 537 -11.29 10.20 -5.86
C VAL A 537 -12.17 11.00 -6.83
N SER A 538 -12.46 10.44 -8.01
CA SER A 538 -13.43 11.03 -8.95
C SER A 538 -14.86 10.66 -8.52
N SER A 539 -15.76 11.63 -8.38
CA SER A 539 -17.17 11.40 -8.05
C SER A 539 -18.08 12.52 -8.55
N PHE A 540 -19.39 12.30 -8.52
CA PHE A 540 -20.41 13.28 -8.90
C PHE A 540 -20.87 14.11 -7.69
N ILE A 541 -21.11 15.39 -7.90
CA ILE A 541 -21.81 16.32 -7.01
C ILE A 541 -23.28 16.35 -7.43
N VAL A 542 -24.21 16.39 -6.49
CA VAL A 542 -25.63 16.53 -6.81
C VAL A 542 -26.14 17.87 -6.32
N VAL A 543 -26.78 18.65 -7.19
CA VAL A 543 -27.33 19.98 -6.86
C VAL A 543 -28.85 19.97 -6.98
N VAL A 544 -29.51 20.60 -6.00
CA VAL A 544 -30.96 20.77 -5.89
C VAL A 544 -31.28 22.26 -5.87
N LEU A 545 -32.29 22.64 -6.66
CA LEU A 545 -32.72 24.03 -6.78
C LEU A 545 -34.18 24.16 -6.32
N LEU A 546 -34.45 25.15 -5.48
CA LEU A 546 -35.79 25.46 -4.98
C LEU A 546 -36.14 26.92 -5.33
N THR A 547 -37.24 27.13 -6.05
CA THR A 547 -37.79 28.47 -6.32
C THR A 547 -39.32 28.45 -6.22
N LYS A 548 -39.93 29.56 -5.77
CA LYS A 548 -41.37 29.64 -5.46
C LYS A 548 -42.29 29.52 -6.69
N ARG A 549 -41.76 29.70 -7.90
CA ARG A 549 -42.54 29.64 -9.16
C ARG A 549 -42.52 28.27 -9.83
N LEU A 550 -41.51 27.44 -9.55
CA LEU A 550 -41.34 26.15 -10.24
C LEU A 550 -42.09 24.99 -9.57
N GLY A 551 -42.46 25.08 -8.28
CA GLY A 551 -43.30 24.08 -7.59
C GLY A 551 -42.79 22.61 -7.65
N LYS A 552 -41.59 22.38 -8.20
CA LYS A 552 -40.99 21.08 -8.48
C LYS A 552 -39.54 21.12 -8.00
N SER A 553 -39.17 20.17 -7.16
CA SER A 553 -37.78 19.82 -6.89
C SER A 553 -37.23 19.02 -8.07
N SER A 554 -36.01 19.31 -8.51
CA SER A 554 -35.34 18.57 -9.59
C SER A 554 -33.88 18.37 -9.23
N TRP A 555 -33.39 17.15 -9.43
CA TRP A 555 -32.05 16.71 -9.07
C TRP A 555 -31.11 16.78 -10.27
N TYR A 556 -29.97 17.45 -10.14
CA TYR A 556 -28.98 17.58 -11.21
C TYR A 556 -27.63 17.00 -10.80
N PRO A 557 -27.15 15.92 -11.45
CA PRO A 557 -25.80 15.43 -11.25
C PRO A 557 -24.80 16.32 -12.02
N LEU A 558 -23.81 16.86 -11.30
CA LEU A 558 -22.64 17.54 -11.83
C LEU A 558 -21.42 16.64 -11.61
N CYS A 559 -20.66 16.35 -12.66
CA CYS A 559 -19.37 15.66 -12.51
C CYS A 559 -18.26 16.72 -12.57
N PRO A 560 -17.65 17.13 -11.45
CA PRO A 560 -16.37 17.80 -11.53
C PRO A 560 -15.33 16.75 -11.97
N LYS A 561 -14.85 16.84 -13.21
CA LYS A 561 -13.62 16.13 -13.61
C LYS A 561 -12.40 16.93 -13.18
#